data_AF-A0A2N9NV05-F1
#
_entry.id   AF-A0A2N9NV05-F1
#
_cell.length_a   1.000
_cell.length_b   1.000
_cell.length_c   1.000
_cell.angle_alpha   90.00
_cell.angle_beta   90.00
_cell.angle_gamma   90.00
#
_symmetry.space_group_name_H-M   'P 1'
#
loop_
_entity.id
_entity.type
_entity.pdbx_description
1 polymer ?
#
loop_
_entity_poly.entity_id
_entity_poly.type
_entity_poly.pdbx_seq_one_letter_code
_entity_poly.pdbx_strand_id
1 'polypeptide(L)'
;MSSAIPRWVSHLIVLVLLALAPTLSALSQGWALDSGIEVRKAVVPVYLNFEPEPAAILRADRIFSDYQRKGLFRIGVLPVLVLDGLIVELRDAARLTNALSEMSAQFALRPGAKKAVEGRRFTLFFAAKEDGRISAKLVRLESASEWRLKDGTVQQPGVAPLVYSEGTLTVAGAQAGEFFCQTTNGAVRLDLLSLLSKKQHYASRPK
;
A
#
# COMPACT_ATOMS: atom_id res chain seq x y z
N MET A 1 -31.63 38.01 19.11
CA MET A 1 -30.24 38.44 19.37
C MET A 1 -29.33 37.37 18.81
N SER A 2 -28.73 37.66 17.65
CA SER A 2 -27.94 36.73 16.83
C SER A 2 -26.46 36.93 17.17
N SER A 3 -25.79 35.91 17.71
CA SER A 3 -24.36 35.95 18.00
C SER A 3 -23.56 35.59 16.76
N ALA A 4 -22.96 36.60 16.14
CA ALA A 4 -22.04 36.45 15.02
C ALA A 4 -20.73 35.82 15.50
N ILE A 5 -20.34 34.70 14.87
CA ILE A 5 -19.03 34.08 15.05
C ILE A 5 -17.99 34.95 14.32
N PRO A 6 -16.89 35.37 14.98
CA PRO A 6 -15.89 36.24 14.36
C PRO A 6 -15.12 35.52 13.26
N ARG A 7 -15.16 36.07 12.03
CA ARG A 7 -14.60 35.53 10.76
C ARG A 7 -13.06 35.38 10.72
N TRP A 8 -12.36 35.57 11.84
CA TRP A 8 -10.89 35.64 11.89
C TRP A 8 -10.25 34.33 12.38
N VAL A 9 -11.05 33.38 12.88
CA VAL A 9 -10.56 32.05 13.30
C VAL A 9 -10.35 31.10 12.09
N SER A 10 -10.97 31.40 10.94
CA SER A 10 -10.93 30.53 9.75
C SER A 10 -9.63 30.60 8.94
N HIS A 11 -8.75 31.57 9.20
CA HIS A 11 -7.49 31.71 8.45
C HIS A 11 -6.27 31.05 9.11
N LEU A 12 -6.40 30.58 10.37
CA LEU A 12 -5.31 29.89 11.07
C LEU A 12 -5.33 28.37 10.88
N ILE A 13 -6.44 27.79 10.43
CA ILE A 13 -6.54 26.34 10.11
C ILE A 13 -6.03 26.02 8.69
N VAL A 14 -6.06 27.00 7.78
CA VAL A 14 -5.57 26.82 6.39
C VAL A 14 -4.03 26.86 6.31
N LEU A 15 -3.36 27.50 7.27
CA LEU A 15 -1.90 27.67 7.25
C LEU A 15 -1.11 26.46 7.80
N VAL A 16 -1.75 25.56 8.56
CA VAL A 16 -1.11 24.31 9.03
C VAL A 16 -1.24 23.17 8.01
N LEU A 17 -2.21 23.24 7.10
CA LEU A 17 -2.38 22.27 6.01
C LEU A 17 -1.42 22.46 4.83
N LEU A 18 -0.77 23.63 4.70
CA LEU A 18 0.19 23.90 3.63
C LEU A 18 1.62 23.39 3.90
N ALA A 19 1.92 22.89 5.10
CA ALA A 19 3.26 22.38 5.43
C ALA A 19 3.48 20.89 5.08
N LEU A 20 2.43 20.15 4.70
CA LEU A 20 2.53 18.72 4.35
C LEU A 20 2.24 18.39 2.87
N ALA A 21 1.70 19.33 2.09
CA ALA A 21 1.62 19.18 0.64
C ALA A 21 3.01 19.12 -0.05
N PRO A 22 4.06 19.87 0.37
CA PRO A 22 5.31 19.82 -0.34
C PRO A 22 6.11 18.55 -0.04
N THR A 23 5.80 17.73 0.97
CA THR A 23 6.56 16.49 1.19
C THR A 23 6.29 15.42 0.15
N LEU A 24 5.10 15.38 -0.46
CA LEU A 24 4.82 14.47 -1.57
C LEU A 24 5.26 15.06 -2.92
N SER A 25 5.13 16.38 -3.10
CA SER A 25 5.65 17.08 -4.29
C SER A 25 7.19 17.12 -4.32
N ALA A 26 7.84 17.13 -3.16
CA ALA A 26 9.29 16.95 -3.01
C ALA A 26 9.74 15.55 -3.46
N LEU A 27 8.91 14.53 -3.21
CA LEU A 27 9.15 13.18 -3.71
C LEU A 27 8.88 13.05 -5.22
N SER A 28 8.09 13.94 -5.82
CA SER A 28 7.78 13.96 -7.26
C SER A 28 8.74 14.83 -8.09
N GLN A 29 9.42 15.80 -7.48
CA GLN A 29 10.40 16.69 -8.13
C GLN A 29 11.80 16.07 -8.32
N GLY A 30 11.95 14.76 -8.20
CA GLY A 30 13.23 14.11 -8.49
C GLY A 30 14.35 14.49 -7.52
N TRP A 31 14.04 15.01 -6.33
CA TRP A 31 14.98 14.91 -5.23
C TRP A 31 15.18 13.43 -4.97
N ALA A 32 16.30 12.92 -5.48
CA ALA A 32 16.92 11.79 -4.85
C ALA A 32 16.93 12.13 -3.36
N LEU A 33 16.26 11.32 -2.53
CA LEU A 33 16.71 11.19 -1.16
C LEU A 33 18.19 10.84 -1.31
N ASP A 34 19.04 11.85 -1.19
CA ASP A 34 20.48 11.66 -1.11
C ASP A 34 20.69 10.59 -0.05
N SER A 35 21.76 9.80 -0.20
CA SER A 35 22.01 8.60 0.60
C SER A 35 22.04 8.78 2.13
N GLY A 36 21.72 9.96 2.67
CA GLY A 36 21.49 10.25 4.09
C GLY A 36 20.10 10.80 4.48
N ILE A 37 19.16 11.04 3.55
CA ILE A 37 17.81 11.56 3.91
C ILE A 37 16.86 10.39 4.18
N GLU A 38 16.27 10.39 5.38
CA GLU A 38 15.28 9.43 5.83
C GLU A 38 14.04 10.16 6.35
N VAL A 39 12.86 9.75 5.88
CA VAL A 39 11.57 10.18 6.44
C VAL A 39 11.10 9.12 7.44
N ARG A 40 10.61 9.53 8.61
CA ARG A 40 10.09 8.62 9.65
C ARG A 40 8.60 8.82 9.84
N LYS A 41 7.90 7.73 10.17
CA LYS A 41 6.47 7.71 10.52
C LYS A 41 5.60 8.44 9.49
N ALA A 42 5.85 8.16 8.21
CA ALA A 42 5.10 8.74 7.11
C ALA A 42 3.67 8.21 7.10
N VAL A 43 2.71 9.11 6.85
CA VAL A 43 1.30 8.78 6.65
C VAL A 43 0.82 9.52 5.41
N VAL A 44 0.33 8.78 4.42
CA VAL A 44 -0.13 9.31 3.14
C VAL A 44 -1.59 8.86 2.93
N PRO A 45 -2.58 9.74 3.14
CA PRO A 45 -3.95 9.46 2.75
C PRO A 45 -4.10 9.49 1.22
N VAL A 46 -4.89 8.57 0.69
CA VAL A 46 -5.24 8.47 -0.74
C VAL A 46 -6.71 8.82 -0.90
N TYR A 47 -6.96 9.90 -1.63
CA TYR A 47 -8.30 10.40 -1.90
C TYR A 47 -8.70 10.03 -3.34
N LEU A 48 -9.99 9.80 -3.55
CA LEU A 48 -10.57 9.60 -4.88
C LEU A 48 -11.44 10.81 -5.20
N ASN A 49 -11.40 11.31 -6.44
CA ASN A 49 -12.37 12.25 -7.02
C ASN A 49 -12.89 13.37 -6.09
N PHE A 50 -11.97 14.17 -5.50
CA PHE A 50 -12.29 15.29 -4.60
C PHE A 50 -13.12 14.93 -3.35
N GLU A 51 -13.20 13.65 -3.00
CA GLU A 51 -13.93 13.23 -1.82
C GLU A 51 -13.20 13.65 -0.52
N PRO A 52 -13.94 14.01 0.54
CA PRO A 52 -13.36 14.48 1.78
C PRO A 52 -12.75 13.35 2.62
N GLU A 53 -13.17 12.10 2.40
CA GLU A 53 -12.69 10.93 3.12
C GLU A 53 -11.66 10.15 2.30
N PRO A 54 -10.55 9.69 2.91
CA PRO A 54 -9.56 8.91 2.19
C PRO A 54 -10.09 7.50 1.90
N ALA A 55 -9.92 7.05 0.66
CA ALA A 55 -10.23 5.68 0.25
C ALA A 55 -9.19 4.67 0.77
N ALA A 56 -7.95 5.12 0.97
CA ALA A 56 -6.90 4.33 1.61
C ALA A 56 -5.94 5.20 2.41
N ILE A 57 -5.22 4.59 3.35
CA ILE A 57 -4.13 5.23 4.09
C ILE A 57 -2.88 4.36 3.96
N LEU A 58 -1.80 4.94 3.46
CA LEU A 58 -0.49 4.34 3.49
C LEU A 58 0.26 4.84 4.72
N ARG A 59 0.93 3.93 5.42
CA ARG A 59 1.85 4.25 6.50
C ARG A 59 3.19 3.59 6.24
N ALA A 60 4.27 4.27 6.59
CA ALA A 60 5.59 3.67 6.59
C ALA A 60 6.34 4.13 7.84
N ASP A 61 7.01 3.21 8.51
CA ASP A 61 7.86 3.56 9.63
C ASP A 61 9.04 4.41 9.18
N ARG A 62 9.64 4.05 8.04
CA ARG A 62 10.79 4.73 7.46
C ARG A 62 10.72 4.72 5.93
N ILE A 63 11.09 5.83 5.30
CA ILE A 63 11.28 5.93 3.85
C ILE A 63 12.70 6.43 3.60
N PHE A 64 13.49 5.67 2.86
CA PHE A 64 14.90 5.97 2.59
C PHE A 64 15.37 5.38 1.27
N SER A 65 16.48 5.89 0.75
CA SER A 65 17.20 5.28 -0.39
C SER A 65 18.08 4.14 0.09
N ASP A 66 17.98 2.96 -0.54
CA ASP A 66 18.89 1.82 -0.39
C ASP A 66 19.42 1.43 -1.79
N TYR A 67 20.16 0.34 -1.88
CA TYR A 67 20.66 -0.21 -3.14
C TYR A 67 20.12 -1.61 -3.38
N GLN A 68 19.90 -1.95 -4.65
CA GLN A 68 19.50 -3.31 -5.01
C GLN A 68 20.53 -4.33 -4.53
N ARG A 69 20.06 -5.46 -3.99
CA ARG A 69 20.89 -6.59 -3.61
C ARG A 69 20.69 -7.74 -4.58
N LYS A 70 21.78 -8.37 -5.03
CA LYS A 70 21.76 -9.69 -5.69
C LYS A 70 22.64 -10.64 -4.89
N GLY A 71 22.01 -11.59 -4.21
CA GLY A 71 22.69 -12.44 -3.23
C GLY A 71 23.24 -11.60 -2.07
N LEU A 72 24.53 -11.79 -1.77
CA LEU A 72 25.23 -11.01 -0.74
C LEU A 72 25.80 -9.68 -1.24
N PHE A 73 25.73 -9.41 -2.56
CA PHE A 73 26.32 -8.22 -3.16
C PHE A 73 25.29 -7.09 -3.28
N ARG A 74 25.70 -5.88 -2.89
CA ARG A 74 24.98 -4.64 -3.23
C ARG A 74 25.40 -4.23 -4.63
N ILE A 75 24.43 -4.11 -5.54
CA ILE A 75 24.68 -3.51 -6.86
C ILE A 75 24.65 -2.00 -6.65
N GLY A 76 25.82 -1.42 -6.34
CA GLY A 76 25.98 -0.01 -5.95
C GLY A 76 25.54 1.04 -6.97
N VAL A 77 25.04 0.64 -8.13
CA VAL A 77 24.60 1.53 -9.21
C VAL A 77 23.07 1.63 -9.37
N LEU A 78 22.29 0.80 -8.66
CA LEU A 78 20.82 0.82 -8.79
C LEU A 78 20.14 1.21 -7.48
N PRO A 79 19.82 2.51 -7.28
CA PRO A 79 19.11 2.96 -6.09
C PRO A 79 17.67 2.44 -6.06
N VAL A 80 17.22 2.09 -4.86
CA VAL A 80 15.86 1.64 -4.54
C VAL A 80 15.28 2.58 -3.50
N LEU A 81 14.05 3.03 -3.70
CA LEU A 81 13.28 3.67 -2.64
C LEU A 81 12.65 2.59 -1.76
N VAL A 82 13.02 2.57 -0.49
CA VAL A 82 12.50 1.61 0.49
C VAL A 82 11.45 2.26 1.36
N LEU A 83 10.26 1.65 1.43
CA LEU A 83 9.22 1.93 2.42
C LEU A 83 9.23 0.80 3.45
N ASP A 84 9.90 1.01 4.58
CA ASP A 84 10.02 0.00 5.64
C ASP A 84 8.87 0.11 6.65
N GLY A 85 8.29 -1.03 7.03
CA GLY A 85 7.05 -1.06 7.81
C GLY A 85 5.85 -0.54 7.00
N LEU A 86 5.76 -0.89 5.72
CA LEU A 86 4.71 -0.40 4.83
C LEU A 86 3.35 -1.04 5.18
N ILE A 87 2.39 -0.20 5.54
CA ILE A 87 1.02 -0.61 5.81
C ILE A 87 0.09 0.10 4.84
N VAL A 88 -0.83 -0.66 4.23
CA VAL A 88 -1.91 -0.17 3.38
C VAL A 88 -3.24 -0.52 4.03
N GLU A 89 -3.93 0.50 4.53
CA GLU A 89 -5.26 0.39 5.12
C GLU A 89 -6.29 0.84 4.08
N LEU A 90 -7.13 -0.08 3.61
CA LEU A 90 -8.23 0.20 2.70
C LEU A 90 -9.48 0.56 3.50
N ARG A 91 -10.05 1.73 3.27
CA ARG A 91 -11.17 2.24 4.08
C ARG A 91 -12.53 1.77 3.58
N ASP A 92 -12.67 1.66 2.26
CA ASP A 92 -13.92 1.28 1.62
C ASP A 92 -13.69 0.16 0.58
N ALA A 93 -14.39 -0.95 0.79
CA ALA A 93 -14.39 -2.10 -0.10
C ALA A 93 -14.99 -1.79 -1.49
N ALA A 94 -16.00 -0.92 -1.54
CA ALA A 94 -16.64 -0.53 -2.80
C ALA A 94 -15.69 0.29 -3.70
N ARG A 95 -14.65 0.89 -3.10
CA ARG A 95 -13.67 1.75 -3.78
C ARG A 95 -12.32 1.06 -3.98
N LEU A 96 -12.24 -0.25 -3.71
CA LEU A 96 -11.00 -1.03 -3.76
C LEU A 96 -10.20 -0.80 -5.05
N THR A 97 -10.83 -1.05 -6.20
CA THR A 97 -10.18 -0.95 -7.52
C THR A 97 -9.61 0.44 -7.77
N ASN A 98 -10.38 1.47 -7.43
CA ASN A 98 -9.97 2.86 -7.62
C ASN A 98 -8.81 3.23 -6.67
N ALA A 99 -8.91 2.82 -5.41
CA ALA A 99 -7.86 3.06 -4.41
C ALA A 99 -6.54 2.38 -4.78
N LEU A 100 -6.59 1.11 -5.21
CA LEU A 100 -5.40 0.37 -5.67
C LEU A 100 -4.79 1.02 -6.91
N SER A 101 -5.61 1.42 -7.88
CA SER A 101 -5.14 2.07 -9.10
C SER A 101 -4.47 3.41 -8.82
N GLU A 102 -5.07 4.24 -7.95
CA GLU A 102 -4.51 5.54 -7.56
C GLU A 102 -3.18 5.38 -6.82
N MET A 103 -3.11 4.44 -5.87
CA MET A 103 -1.85 4.11 -5.19
C MET A 103 -0.77 3.65 -6.17
N SER A 104 -1.13 2.78 -7.11
CA SER A 104 -0.21 2.28 -8.12
C SER A 104 0.33 3.40 -9.02
N ALA A 105 -0.53 4.34 -9.41
CA ALA A 105 -0.13 5.51 -10.19
C ALA A 105 0.90 6.38 -9.46
N GLN A 106 0.74 6.58 -8.13
CA GLN A 106 1.70 7.35 -7.32
C GLN A 106 3.11 6.72 -7.28
N PHE A 107 3.21 5.39 -7.41
CA PHE A 107 4.49 4.70 -7.47
C PHE A 107 5.06 4.63 -8.89
N ALA A 108 4.20 4.53 -9.90
CA ALA A 108 4.60 4.43 -11.31
C ALA A 108 5.06 5.77 -11.93
N LEU A 109 4.47 6.90 -11.51
CA LEU A 109 4.72 8.23 -12.06
C LEU A 109 5.92 8.92 -11.39
N ARG A 110 7.15 8.43 -11.64
CA ARG A 110 8.38 9.14 -11.24
C ARG A 110 9.28 9.44 -12.46
N PRO A 111 9.26 10.68 -12.98
CA PRO A 111 10.19 11.12 -14.02
C PRO A 111 11.62 11.26 -13.46
N GLY A 112 12.64 10.88 -14.23
CA GLY A 112 14.04 11.26 -13.97
C GLY A 112 14.99 10.14 -13.52
N ALA A 113 14.48 9.03 -12.98
CA ALA A 113 15.17 7.75 -12.87
C ALA A 113 14.12 6.74 -12.43
N LYS A 114 13.98 5.59 -13.13
CA LYS A 114 13.15 4.46 -12.69
C LYS A 114 13.74 3.86 -11.40
N LYS A 115 13.63 4.56 -10.27
CA LYS A 115 14.01 4.02 -8.97
C LYS A 115 13.01 2.93 -8.66
N ALA A 116 13.52 1.71 -8.51
CA ALA A 116 12.73 0.60 -7.99
C ALA A 116 12.12 1.01 -6.65
N VAL A 117 10.85 0.67 -6.42
CA VAL A 117 10.15 0.95 -5.17
C VAL A 117 9.86 -0.36 -4.47
N GLU A 118 10.41 -0.52 -3.27
CA GLU A 118 10.27 -1.71 -2.44
C GLU A 118 9.60 -1.37 -1.11
N GLY A 119 8.48 -2.03 -0.81
CA GLY A 119 7.92 -2.07 0.54
C GLY A 119 8.51 -3.24 1.32
N ARG A 120 8.97 -3.01 2.56
CA ARG A 120 9.44 -4.05 3.48
C ARG A 120 8.51 -4.17 4.68
N ARG A 121 8.36 -5.38 5.21
CA ARG A 121 7.38 -5.69 6.28
C ARG A 121 6.00 -5.15 5.90
N PHE A 122 5.55 -5.55 4.72
CA PHE A 122 4.32 -5.09 4.11
C PHE A 122 3.09 -5.69 4.78
N THR A 123 2.04 -4.90 4.95
CA THR A 123 0.71 -5.36 5.34
C THR A 123 -0.37 -4.60 4.58
N LEU A 124 -1.37 -5.31 4.08
CA LEU A 124 -2.58 -4.76 3.48
C LEU A 124 -3.82 -5.34 4.17
N PHE A 125 -4.76 -4.49 4.57
CA PHE A 125 -6.00 -4.90 5.22
C PHE A 125 -7.11 -3.87 4.99
N PHE A 126 -8.34 -4.22 5.38
CA PHE A 126 -9.48 -3.30 5.35
C PHE A 126 -9.77 -2.75 6.75
N ALA A 127 -9.98 -1.44 6.88
CA ALA A 127 -10.24 -0.78 8.16
C ALA A 127 -11.45 -1.37 8.90
N ALA A 128 -12.48 -1.83 8.16
CA ALA A 128 -13.69 -2.41 8.74
C ALA A 128 -13.48 -3.79 9.38
N LYS A 129 -12.35 -4.48 9.13
CA LYS A 129 -12.05 -5.80 9.70
C LYS A 129 -10.56 -6.00 9.92
N GLU A 130 -10.14 -6.01 11.18
CA GLU A 130 -8.74 -6.20 11.57
C GLU A 130 -8.21 -7.63 11.34
N ASP A 131 -9.09 -8.60 11.17
CA ASP A 131 -8.70 -10.02 11.08
C ASP A 131 -8.28 -10.46 9.67
N GLY A 132 -8.74 -9.75 8.62
CA GLY A 132 -8.46 -10.07 7.23
C GLY A 132 -7.29 -9.27 6.68
N ARG A 133 -6.15 -9.91 6.40
CA ARG A 133 -4.94 -9.20 5.92
C ARG A 133 -4.03 -10.04 5.05
N ILE A 134 -3.33 -9.37 4.14
CA ILE A 134 -2.17 -9.90 3.44
C ILE A 134 -0.92 -9.28 4.04
N SER A 135 0.07 -10.08 4.39
CA SER A 135 1.38 -9.63 4.84
C SER A 135 2.48 -10.21 3.96
N ALA A 136 3.57 -9.48 3.77
CA ALA A 136 4.74 -9.94 3.04
C ALA A 136 6.02 -9.35 3.63
N LYS A 137 7.12 -10.09 3.56
CA LYS A 137 8.43 -9.53 3.90
C LYS A 137 8.84 -8.43 2.93
N LEU A 138 8.52 -8.60 1.65
CA LEU A 138 8.85 -7.68 0.57
C LEU A 138 7.66 -7.54 -0.39
N VAL A 139 7.39 -6.32 -0.84
CA VAL A 139 6.52 -6.02 -1.99
C VAL A 139 7.26 -5.10 -2.97
N ARG A 140 7.13 -5.36 -4.28
CA ARG A 140 7.60 -4.46 -5.33
C ARG A 140 6.44 -3.71 -5.95
N LEU A 141 6.56 -2.39 -5.99
CA LEU A 141 5.50 -1.44 -6.37
C LEU A 141 5.79 -0.76 -7.72
N GLU A 142 6.67 -1.35 -8.53
CA GLU A 142 7.21 -0.74 -9.76
C GLU A 142 6.23 -0.77 -10.94
N SER A 143 5.31 -1.74 -10.95
CA SER A 143 4.35 -1.91 -12.03
C SER A 143 3.05 -1.18 -11.70
N ALA A 144 2.53 -0.46 -12.70
CA ALA A 144 1.25 0.23 -12.61
C ALA A 144 0.06 -0.73 -12.48
N SER A 145 0.21 -2.00 -12.86
CA SER A 145 -0.89 -2.99 -12.88
C SER A 145 -0.77 -4.08 -11.84
N GLU A 146 0.43 -4.34 -11.32
CA GLU A 146 0.70 -5.50 -10.46
C GLU A 146 1.72 -5.18 -9.37
N TRP A 147 1.45 -5.65 -8.15
CA TRP A 147 2.43 -5.68 -7.07
C TRP A 147 2.91 -7.10 -6.85
N ARG A 148 4.22 -7.29 -6.73
CA ARG A 148 4.83 -8.60 -6.48
C ARG A 148 5.25 -8.72 -5.03
N LEU A 149 4.70 -9.71 -4.33
CA LEU A 149 4.90 -9.96 -2.92
C LEU A 149 5.77 -11.20 -2.72
N LYS A 150 6.62 -11.19 -1.69
CA LYS A 150 7.49 -12.33 -1.33
C LYS A 150 7.47 -12.61 0.17
N ASP A 151 7.53 -13.90 0.48
CA ASP A 151 7.61 -14.47 1.83
C ASP A 151 6.54 -13.88 2.76
N GLY A 152 5.31 -14.35 2.62
CA GLY A 152 4.16 -13.73 3.25
C GLY A 152 3.10 -14.68 3.76
N THR A 153 2.06 -14.08 4.33
CA THR A 153 0.90 -14.79 4.86
C THR A 153 -0.37 -14.09 4.46
N VAL A 154 -1.41 -14.86 4.12
CA VAL A 154 -2.78 -14.36 4.03
C VAL A 154 -3.53 -14.84 5.26
N GLN A 155 -4.07 -13.91 6.03
CA GLN A 155 -4.95 -14.18 7.16
C GLN A 155 -6.39 -13.88 6.73
N GLN A 156 -7.25 -14.87 6.86
CA GLN A 156 -8.69 -14.75 6.65
C GLN A 156 -9.44 -15.02 7.97
N PRO A 157 -10.59 -14.36 8.21
CA PRO A 157 -11.35 -14.57 9.43
C PRO A 157 -11.76 -16.04 9.62
N GLY A 158 -11.32 -16.64 10.73
CA GLY A 158 -11.70 -18.02 11.09
C GLY A 158 -11.02 -19.12 10.29
N VAL A 159 -9.97 -18.81 9.52
CA VAL A 159 -9.17 -19.77 8.75
C VAL A 159 -7.72 -19.71 9.23
N ALA A 160 -7.02 -20.85 9.26
CA ALA A 160 -5.60 -20.87 9.54
C ALA A 160 -4.83 -20.00 8.52
N PRO A 161 -3.80 -19.24 8.93
CA PRO A 161 -3.04 -18.41 8.01
C PRO A 161 -2.44 -19.22 6.86
N LEU A 162 -2.64 -18.73 5.64
CA LEU A 162 -2.07 -19.31 4.43
C LEU A 162 -0.68 -18.71 4.19
N VAL A 163 0.37 -19.53 4.27
CA VAL A 163 1.75 -19.11 3.99
C VAL A 163 2.04 -19.22 2.50
N TYR A 164 2.70 -18.21 1.92
CA TYR A 164 3.12 -18.21 0.52
C TYR A 164 4.55 -17.70 0.36
N SER A 165 5.26 -18.21 -0.66
CA SER A 165 6.62 -17.76 -0.99
C SER A 165 6.62 -16.60 -1.98
N GLU A 166 5.74 -16.66 -2.99
CA GLU A 166 5.57 -15.61 -4.00
C GLU A 166 4.09 -15.35 -4.25
N GLY A 167 3.74 -14.09 -4.49
CA GLY A 167 2.39 -13.70 -4.88
C GLY A 167 2.36 -12.45 -5.76
N THR A 168 1.28 -12.31 -6.51
CA THR A 168 1.00 -11.16 -7.36
C THR A 168 -0.37 -10.63 -7.00
N LEU A 169 -0.43 -9.36 -6.62
CA LEU A 169 -1.67 -8.61 -6.45
C LEU A 169 -1.90 -7.75 -7.69
N THR A 170 -3.00 -7.97 -8.38
CA THR A 170 -3.44 -7.09 -9.46
C THR A 170 -4.01 -5.82 -8.84
N VAL A 171 -3.51 -4.65 -9.24
CA VAL A 171 -3.87 -3.35 -8.63
C VAL A 171 -4.54 -2.38 -9.60
N ALA A 172 -4.64 -2.74 -10.89
CA ALA A 172 -5.36 -1.95 -11.88
C ALA A 172 -6.14 -2.84 -12.85
N GLY A 173 -7.12 -2.25 -13.53
CA GLY A 173 -7.97 -2.96 -14.50
C GLY A 173 -9.10 -3.77 -13.85
N ALA A 174 -9.79 -4.56 -14.68
CA ALA A 174 -11.00 -5.29 -14.27
C ALA A 174 -10.76 -6.36 -13.18
N GLN A 175 -9.51 -6.83 -13.04
CA GLN A 175 -9.11 -7.83 -12.05
C GLN A 175 -8.42 -7.21 -10.83
N ALA A 176 -8.48 -5.89 -10.66
CA ALA A 176 -7.89 -5.25 -9.49
C ALA A 176 -8.49 -5.83 -8.20
N GLY A 177 -7.62 -6.21 -7.26
CA GLY A 177 -7.99 -6.92 -6.05
C GLY A 177 -7.86 -8.44 -6.15
N GLU A 178 -7.59 -9.01 -7.32
CA GLU A 178 -7.19 -10.42 -7.41
C GLU A 178 -5.76 -10.62 -6.87
N PHE A 179 -5.60 -11.55 -5.93
CA PHE A 179 -4.32 -11.99 -5.40
C PHE A 179 -4.07 -13.44 -5.77
N PHE A 180 -2.97 -13.69 -6.49
CA PHE A 180 -2.51 -15.03 -6.84
C PHE A 180 -1.23 -15.35 -6.08
N CYS A 181 -1.12 -16.50 -5.44
CA CYS A 181 0.06 -16.86 -4.66
C CYS A 181 0.43 -18.34 -4.74
N GLN A 182 1.72 -18.64 -4.52
CA GLN A 182 2.28 -19.98 -4.48
C GLN A 182 2.43 -20.44 -3.03
N THR A 183 1.75 -21.54 -2.69
CA THR A 183 1.75 -22.14 -1.36
C THR A 183 2.39 -23.53 -1.42
N THR A 184 2.64 -24.15 -0.27
CA THR A 184 3.14 -25.54 -0.22
C THR A 184 2.18 -26.55 -0.86
N ASN A 185 0.90 -26.21 -0.93
CA ASN A 185 -0.16 -27.08 -1.46
C ASN A 185 -0.51 -26.73 -2.92
N GLY A 186 0.26 -25.83 -3.56
CA GLY A 186 0.05 -25.36 -4.92
C GLY A 186 -0.40 -23.91 -5.00
N ALA A 187 -0.76 -23.50 -6.21
CA ALA A 187 -1.18 -22.13 -6.50
C ALA A 187 -2.61 -21.86 -6.00
N VAL A 188 -2.80 -20.71 -5.36
CA VAL A 188 -4.09 -20.26 -4.83
C VAL A 188 -4.41 -18.89 -5.40
N ARG A 189 -5.67 -18.69 -5.82
CA ARG A 189 -6.21 -17.39 -6.20
C ARG A 189 -7.25 -16.95 -5.17
N LEU A 190 -7.16 -15.70 -4.73
CA LEU A 190 -8.03 -15.06 -3.76
C LEU A 190 -8.49 -13.72 -4.32
N ASP A 191 -9.66 -13.28 -3.91
CA ASP A 191 -10.12 -11.90 -4.08
C ASP A 191 -9.88 -11.14 -2.77
N LEU A 192 -9.35 -9.92 -2.79
CA LEU A 192 -9.15 -9.12 -1.58
C LEU A 192 -10.45 -8.92 -0.79
N LEU A 193 -11.60 -8.82 -1.44
CA LEU A 193 -12.90 -8.74 -0.77
C LEU A 193 -13.23 -10.02 0.01
N SER A 194 -12.62 -11.15 -0.32
CA SER A 194 -12.75 -12.37 0.49
C SER A 194 -12.17 -12.21 1.90
N LEU A 195 -11.23 -11.28 2.12
CA LEU A 195 -10.69 -10.94 3.44
C LEU A 195 -11.78 -10.34 4.35
N LEU A 196 -12.84 -9.77 3.76
CA LEU A 196 -13.97 -9.20 4.48
C LEU A 196 -15.00 -10.26 4.88
N SER A 197 -14.99 -11.45 4.28
CA SER A 197 -16.07 -12.43 4.45
C SER A 197 -15.64 -13.63 5.27
N LYS A 198 -16.58 -14.13 6.07
CA LYS A 198 -16.49 -15.43 6.77
C LYS A 198 -17.23 -16.46 5.92
N LYS A 199 -16.82 -16.73 4.68
CA LYS A 199 -17.47 -17.79 3.89
C LYS A 199 -16.79 -19.12 4.13
N GLN A 200 -17.38 -19.88 5.06
CA GLN A 200 -17.19 -21.32 5.12
C GLN A 200 -17.65 -21.94 3.78
N HIS A 201 -16.69 -22.39 2.97
CA HIS A 201 -16.95 -23.41 1.97
C HIS A 201 -16.10 -24.62 2.32
N TYR A 202 -16.58 -25.41 3.29
CA TYR A 202 -16.23 -26.82 3.33
C TYR A 202 -17.31 -27.55 2.54
N ALA A 203 -17.00 -27.90 1.29
CA ALA A 203 -17.81 -28.85 0.55
C ALA A 203 -17.59 -30.24 1.19
N SER A 204 -18.47 -30.62 2.11
CA SER A 204 -18.61 -32.01 2.52
C SER A 204 -19.12 -32.81 1.31
N ARG A 205 -18.25 -33.67 0.76
CA ARG A 205 -18.70 -34.74 -0.15
C ARG A 205 -19.69 -35.62 0.62
N PRO A 206 -20.89 -35.90 0.09
CA PRO A 206 -21.70 -36.99 0.61
C PRO A 206 -20.98 -38.32 0.33
N LYS A 207 -20.91 -39.18 1.35
CA LYS A 207 -20.74 -40.62 1.18
C LYS A 207 -22.10 -41.27 1.31
#